data_AF-A0A455UAG6-F1
#
_entry.id   AF-A0A455UAG6-F1
#
_cell.length_a   1.000
_cell.length_b   1.000
_cell.length_c   1.000
_cell.angle_alpha   90.00
_cell.angle_beta   90.00
_cell.angle_gamma   90.00
#
_symmetry.space_group_name_H-M   'P 1'
#
loop_
_entity.id
_entity.type
_entity.pdbx_description
1 polymer ?
#
loop_
_entity_poly.entity_id
_entity_poly.type
_entity_poly.pdbx_seq_one_letter_code
_entity_poly.pdbx_strand_id
1 'polypeptide(L)' 'MLERAQAELLDFQGRGLSVMEMSHRSDEFVAIAERAEADFRHLLGVPDNYRVLFFAGRGQHAVRHAAHEPVGAGWQW' A
#
# COMPACT_ATOMS: atom_id res chain seq x y z
N MET A 1 -16.77 -4.56 -4.78
CA MET A 1 -15.68 -4.07 -3.89
C MET A 1 -16.24 -3.54 -2.57
N LEU A 2 -17.15 -2.55 -2.61
CA LEU A 2 -17.66 -1.92 -1.37
C LEU A 2 -18.37 -2.89 -0.42
N GLU A 3 -19.17 -3.83 -0.93
CA GLU A 3 -19.82 -4.86 -0.09
C GLU A 3 -18.83 -5.70 0.71
N ARG A 4 -17.70 -6.08 0.07
CA ARG A 4 -16.62 -6.82 0.74
C ARG A 4 -15.94 -5.95 1.80
N ALA A 5 -15.60 -4.71 1.47
CA ALA A 5 -14.97 -3.78 2.41
C ALA A 5 -15.89 -3.51 3.62
N GLN A 6 -17.20 -3.39 3.38
CA GLN A 6 -18.20 -3.26 4.44
C GLN A 6 -18.25 -4.50 5.33
N ALA A 7 -18.27 -5.70 4.74
CA ALA A 7 -18.32 -6.96 5.49
C ALA A 7 -17.10 -7.17 6.39
N GLU A 8 -15.91 -6.74 5.94
CA GLU A 8 -14.64 -6.89 6.65
C GLU A 8 -14.29 -5.65 7.52
N LEU A 9 -15.15 -4.62 7.57
CA LEU A 9 -14.79 -3.32 8.16
C LEU A 9 -14.50 -3.40 9.66
N LEU A 10 -15.29 -4.20 10.39
CA LEU A 10 -15.20 -4.34 11.86
C LEU A 10 -14.36 -5.54 12.29
N ASP A 11 -14.23 -6.54 11.42
CA ASP A 11 -13.45 -7.73 11.66
C ASP A 11 -12.79 -8.16 10.35
N PHE A 12 -11.54 -7.74 10.18
CA PHE A 12 -10.78 -8.11 9.01
C PHE A 12 -10.37 -9.57 9.11
N GLN A 13 -11.00 -10.44 8.30
CA GLN A 13 -10.64 -11.85 8.15
C GLN A 13 -10.61 -12.64 9.48
N GLY A 14 -11.47 -12.31 10.44
CA GLY A 14 -11.58 -13.02 11.73
C GLY A 14 -10.50 -12.66 12.75
N ARG A 15 -9.83 -11.51 12.58
CA ARG A 15 -8.77 -10.99 13.46
C ARG A 15 -9.32 -10.24 14.67
N GLY A 16 -10.61 -9.93 14.70
CA GLY A 16 -11.26 -9.17 15.75
C GLY A 16 -10.92 -7.68 15.76
N LEU A 17 -10.39 -7.15 14.66
CA LEU A 17 -10.07 -5.73 14.47
C LEU A 17 -10.12 -5.32 13.00
N SER A 18 -10.34 -4.03 12.76
CA SER A 18 -10.37 -3.43 11.44
C SER A 18 -8.96 -3.33 10.83
N VAL A 19 -8.86 -3.40 9.50
CA VAL A 19 -7.61 -3.05 8.80
C VAL A 19 -7.13 -1.63 9.15
N MET A 20 -8.05 -0.71 9.50
CA MET A 20 -7.72 0.66 9.89
C MET A 20 -7.06 0.75 11.28
N GLU A 21 -7.14 -0.31 12.08
CA GLU A 21 -6.58 -0.41 13.42
C GLU A 21 -5.25 -1.19 13.43
N MET A 22 -4.88 -1.80 12.31
CA MET A 22 -3.63 -2.55 12.16
C MET A 22 -2.42 -1.61 12.16
N SER A 23 -1.32 -2.06 12.77
CA SER A 23 -0.02 -1.42 12.57
C SER A 23 0.38 -1.57 11.10
N HIS A 24 0.82 -0.49 10.47
CA HIS A 24 1.33 -0.51 9.09
C HIS A 24 2.58 -1.39 8.92
N ARG A 25 3.25 -1.75 10.04
CA ARG A 25 4.40 -2.66 10.08
C ARG A 25 4.04 -4.08 10.50
N SER A 26 2.76 -4.38 10.74
CA SER A 26 2.37 -5.76 11.03
C SER A 26 2.47 -6.59 9.75
N ASP A 27 2.82 -7.88 9.90
CA ASP A 27 2.96 -8.80 8.77
C ASP A 27 1.73 -8.78 7.86
N GLU A 28 0.56 -8.52 8.43
CA GLU A 28 -0.69 -8.66 7.72
C GLU A 28 -1.07 -7.40 6.96
N PHE A 29 -0.71 -6.22 7.49
CA PHE A 29 -0.78 -4.99 6.69
C PHE A 29 0.26 -5.02 5.57
N VAL A 30 1.48 -5.49 5.86
CA VAL A 30 2.55 -5.66 4.86
C VAL A 30 2.08 -6.60 3.75
N ALA A 31 1.46 -7.74 4.07
CA ALA A 31 0.93 -8.65 3.07
C ALA A 31 -0.17 -8.02 2.19
N ILE A 32 -1.00 -7.14 2.73
CA ILE A 32 -1.99 -6.37 1.94
C ILE A 32 -1.28 -5.44 0.96
N ALA A 33 -0.26 -4.71 1.42
CA ALA A 33 0.51 -3.78 0.60
C ALA A 33 1.28 -4.50 -0.52
N GLU A 34 1.95 -5.61 -0.20
CA GLU A 34 2.68 -6.45 -1.16
C GLU A 34 1.73 -7.03 -2.22
N ARG A 35 0.53 -7.48 -1.81
CA ARG A 35 -0.48 -7.99 -2.73
C ARG A 35 -0.96 -6.88 -3.68
N ALA A 36 -1.24 -5.70 -3.15
CA ALA A 36 -1.67 -4.55 -3.95
C ALA A 36 -0.58 -4.13 -4.97
N GLU A 37 0.69 -4.13 -4.56
CA GLU A 37 1.83 -3.85 -5.43
C GLU A 37 1.98 -4.92 -6.53
N ALA A 38 1.90 -6.20 -6.18
CA ALA A 38 1.97 -7.31 -7.14
C ALA A 38 0.82 -7.26 -8.16
N ASP A 39 -0.41 -7.04 -7.70
CA ASP A 39 -1.59 -6.91 -8.56
C ASP A 39 -1.43 -5.70 -9.51
N PHE A 40 -0.92 -4.56 -9.02
CA PHE A 40 -0.64 -3.38 -9.83
C PHE A 40 0.41 -3.66 -10.91
N ARG A 41 1.55 -4.28 -10.54
CA ARG A 41 2.60 -4.64 -11.49
C ARG A 41 2.08 -5.56 -12.58
N HIS A 42 1.31 -6.59 -12.20
CA HIS A 42 0.75 -7.55 -13.13
C HIS A 42 -0.23 -6.88 -14.11
N LEU A 43 -1.17 -6.07 -13.61
CA LEU A 43 -2.19 -5.45 -14.45
C LEU A 43 -1.62 -4.46 -15.47
N LEU A 44 -0.54 -3.75 -15.12
CA LEU A 44 0.03 -2.71 -15.96
C LEU A 44 1.35 -3.12 -16.63
N GLY A 45 1.82 -4.34 -16.42
CA GLY A 45 3.08 -4.84 -16.98
C GLY A 45 4.31 -4.05 -16.51
N VAL A 46 4.35 -3.63 -15.24
CA VAL A 46 5.47 -2.85 -14.69
C VAL A 46 6.68 -3.78 -14.48
N PRO A 47 7.85 -3.52 -15.11
CA PRO A 47 9.02 -4.37 -14.96
C PRO A 47 9.71 -4.19 -13.59
N ASP A 48 10.48 -5.19 -13.17
CA ASP A 48 11.10 -5.25 -11.83
C ASP A 48 12.17 -4.18 -11.55
N ASN A 49 12.67 -3.51 -12.59
CA ASN A 49 13.61 -2.40 -12.45
C ASN A 49 12.93 -1.07 -12.06
N TYR A 50 11.62 -1.08 -11.80
CA TYR A 50 10.86 0.05 -11.25
C TYR A 50 10.42 -0.22 -9.80
N ARG A 51 10.41 0.85 -9.00
CA ARG A 51 9.81 0.86 -7.66
C ARG A 51 8.38 1.38 -7.73
N VAL A 52 7.47 0.71 -7.04
CA VAL A 52 6.09 1.17 -6.82
C VAL A 52 6.03 1.80 -5.43
N LEU A 53 5.43 2.98 -5.33
CA LEU A 53 5.36 3.74 -4.08
C LEU A 53 3.90 4.15 -3.82
N PHE A 54 3.45 4.01 -2.58
CA PHE A 54 2.15 4.50 -2.13
C PHE A 54 2.34 5.81 -1.36
N PHE A 55 1.65 6.86 -1.79
CA PHE A 55 1.71 8.18 -1.15
C PHE A 55 0.32 8.61 -0.68
N ALA A 56 0.27 9.25 0.47
CA ALA A 56 -0.91 10.00 0.87
C ALA A 56 -1.04 11.27 -0.01
N GLY A 57 -2.27 11.61 -0.38
CA GLY A 57 -2.56 12.81 -1.17
C GLY A 57 -2.74 12.52 -2.66
N ARG A 58 -2.55 13.56 -3.49
CA ARG A 58 -2.82 13.53 -4.94
C ARG A 58 -1.49 13.54 -5.71
N GLY A 59 -1.52 13.29 -7.02
CA GLY A 59 -0.32 13.28 -7.86
C GLY A 59 0.60 14.51 -7.68
N GLN A 60 0.05 15.70 -7.48
CA GLN A 60 0.84 16.90 -7.21
C GLN A 60 1.70 16.81 -5.93
N HIS A 61 1.20 16.14 -4.89
CA HIS A 61 1.94 15.94 -3.63
C HIS A 61 3.04 14.90 -3.81
N ALA A 62 2.79 13.84 -4.59
CA ALA A 62 3.79 12.82 -4.89
C ALA A 62 4.98 13.40 -5.67
N VAL A 63 4.73 14.23 -6.69
CA VAL A 63 5.79 14.90 -7.48
C VAL A 63 6.65 15.79 -6.59
N ARG A 64 6.03 16.54 -5.66
CA ARG A 64 6.76 17.37 -4.71
C ARG A 64 7.61 16.55 -3.75
N HIS A 65 7.10 15.42 -3.25
CA HIS A 65 7.88 14.52 -2.40
C HIS A 65 9.10 13.94 -3.12
N ALA A 66 8.92 13.46 -4.35
CA ALA A 66 10.01 12.89 -5.16
C ALA A 66 11.09 13.93 -5.53
N ALA A 67 10.75 15.22 -5.57
CA ALA A 67 11.70 16.28 -5.88
C ALA A 67 12.64 16.64 -4.71
N HIS A 68 12.31 16.24 -3.47
CA HIS A 68 13.04 16.62 -2.26
C HIS A 68 13.79 15.45 -1.58
N GLU A 69 13.61 14.21 -2.04
CA GLU A 69 14.23 13.00 -1.49
C GLU A 69 14.95 12.23 -2.61
N PRO A 70 16.25 11.91 -2.48
CA PRO A 70 16.95 11.11 -3.48
C PRO A 70 16.42 9.67 -3.47
N VAL A 71 16.24 9.10 -4.67
CA VAL A 71 15.88 7.69 -4.85
C VAL A 71 16.93 6.82 -4.15
N GLY A 72 16.56 6.19 -3.03
CA GLY A 72 17.44 5.32 -2.23
C GLY A 72 17.63 5.70 -0.76
N ALA A 73 17.14 6.86 -0.30
CA ALA A 73 17.19 7.22 1.12
C ALA A 73 16.11 6.48 1.92
N GLY A 74 16.47 5.33 2.52
CA GLY A 74 15.73 4.79 3.68
C GLY A 74 14.28 4.36 3.45
N TRP A 75 13.84 4.13 2.20
CA TRP A 75 12.51 3.61 1.88
C TRP A 75 12.39 2.14 2.30
N GLN A 76 12.23 1.91 3.61
CA GLN A 76 11.87 0.62 4.19
C GLN A 76 10.45 0.76 4.74
N TRP A 77 9.62 -0.24 4.44
CA TRP A 77 8.26 -0.38 4.98
C TRP A 77 8.28 -0.48 6.51
#